data_AF-A0A848KTF8-F1
#
_entry.id   AF-A0A848KTF8-F1
#
_cell.length_a   1.000
_cell.length_b   1.000
_cell.length_c   1.000
_cell.angle_alpha   90.00
_cell.angle_beta   90.00
_cell.angle_gamma   90.00
#
_symmetry.space_group_name_H-M   'P 1'
#
loop_
_entity.id
_entity.type
_entity.pdbx_description
1 polymer ?
#
loop_
_entity_poly.entity_id
_entity_poly.type
_entity_poly.pdbx_seq_one_letter_code
_entity_poly.pdbx_strand_id
1 'polypeptide(L)'
;MFEQPAREALADDVFWKVQFVFTDKSLTNDFAYTVGLAERGLPELYIEATPKQAVSDSPWTLSSQDCAHELNKFARMLLAGELVAGKPIVRTYDRGCTTLDWTPGEPTARDNLEVYCTDPTCKVVPVHAEMRPIDIAPLQDLALEDEARFRAELMQAAIDTVPNPRGLRGFRAPRYIQTSFSCTQTYGPLTPVVEARIYAISQATPEMLTDLLLRGLDAEQAFGPRAVLGVAHAHAKRVSRLPAAWNADAQAVTLVKLLRGRDGNSLVWRTIRKLTGFTKAEDAGGIRRGLSGCLVDAVSALLVATTVEDQLDESTRLAALGPWSSARESSTIAPDKEWWAPPHILDAIRSSVIDLQLDQIRDLHSAWGDLREGSLVPLLRGLAITGARGCLPAKELLFGHPIGFAAMRDPDVDAFLTEFLCCASALLSERAMFSADAVLTFCGPLRAVLPNLEAVMNAPLSEIAA
;
A
#
# COMPACT_ATOMS: atom_id res chain seq x y z
N MET A 1 0.49 -10.09 44.89
CA MET A 1 0.39 -8.69 45.37
C MET A 1 1.80 -8.13 45.30
N PHE A 2 2.08 -7.22 44.38
CA PHE A 2 3.43 -6.74 44.07
C PHE A 2 3.86 -5.71 45.12
N GLU A 3 5.02 -5.89 45.76
CA GLU A 3 5.64 -4.83 46.56
C GLU A 3 6.20 -3.78 45.59
N GLN A 4 5.56 -2.60 45.56
CA GLN A 4 5.95 -1.49 44.70
C GLN A 4 7.07 -0.68 45.35
N PRO A 5 8.22 -0.46 44.69
CA PRO A 5 9.13 0.61 45.07
C PRO A 5 8.45 1.97 44.86
N ALA A 6 8.90 2.97 45.60
CA ALA A 6 8.28 4.30 45.67
C ALA A 6 8.03 4.90 44.28
N ARG A 7 6.79 5.36 44.04
CA ARG A 7 6.33 6.01 42.80
C ARG A 7 7.09 7.32 42.54
N GLU A 8 8.22 7.25 41.87
CA GLU A 8 8.70 8.37 41.06
C GLU A 8 7.82 8.45 39.81
N ALA A 9 7.20 9.61 39.59
CA ALA A 9 6.34 9.86 38.44
C ALA A 9 7.20 9.85 37.16
N LEU A 10 7.26 8.69 36.50
CA LEU A 10 7.85 8.57 35.17
C LEU A 10 6.96 9.34 34.18
N ALA A 11 7.58 10.17 33.35
CA ALA A 11 6.89 10.91 32.30
C ALA A 11 6.29 9.96 31.25
N ASP A 12 5.18 10.37 30.61
CA ASP A 12 4.41 9.56 29.65
C ASP A 12 5.17 9.19 28.36
N ASP A 13 6.37 9.75 28.17
CA ASP A 13 7.23 9.64 26.98
C ASP A 13 8.37 8.62 27.11
N VAL A 14 8.43 7.85 28.21
CA VAL A 14 9.46 6.81 28.38
C VAL A 14 9.21 5.63 27.44
N PHE A 15 10.09 5.48 26.45
CA PHE A 15 10.18 4.28 25.61
C PHE A 15 11.25 3.32 26.13
N TRP A 16 10.88 2.06 26.27
CA TRP A 16 11.76 0.97 26.64
C TRP A 16 12.46 0.40 25.41
N LYS A 17 13.72 -0.02 25.59
CA LYS A 17 14.42 -0.76 24.55
C LYS A 17 13.73 -2.11 24.37
N VAL A 18 13.46 -2.47 23.12
CA VAL A 18 12.85 -3.76 22.75
C VAL A 18 13.86 -4.54 21.94
N GLN A 19 14.14 -5.78 22.38
CA GLN A 19 14.98 -6.73 21.66
C GLN A 19 14.11 -7.72 20.90
N PHE A 20 14.44 -7.93 19.64
CA PHE A 20 13.82 -8.93 18.77
C PHE A 20 14.73 -10.13 18.64
N VAL A 21 14.16 -11.33 18.67
CA VAL A 21 14.88 -12.58 18.43
C VAL A 21 14.30 -13.27 17.21
N PHE A 22 15.20 -13.70 16.33
CA PHE A 22 14.89 -14.42 15.09
C PHE A 22 15.63 -15.76 15.14
N THR A 23 14.91 -16.87 15.06
CA THR A 23 15.51 -18.19 14.90
C THR A 23 15.92 -18.44 13.44
N ASP A 24 16.78 -19.41 13.24
CA ASP A 24 17.23 -19.87 11.92
C ASP A 24 16.12 -20.49 11.06
N LYS A 25 14.96 -20.80 11.64
CA LYS A 25 13.85 -21.50 11.00
C LYS A 25 12.69 -20.60 10.58
N SER A 26 12.61 -19.37 11.10
CA SER A 26 11.55 -18.44 10.74
C SER A 26 12.14 -17.15 10.17
N LEU A 27 11.44 -16.56 9.20
CA LEU A 27 11.84 -15.28 8.60
C LEU A 27 11.02 -14.12 9.19
N THR A 28 10.36 -14.38 10.31
CA THR A 28 9.58 -13.47 11.15
C THR A 28 10.26 -13.43 12.52
N ASN A 29 10.14 -12.35 13.27
CA ASN A 29 10.54 -12.39 14.69
C ASN A 29 9.76 -13.51 15.38
N ASP A 30 10.40 -14.30 16.22
CA ASP A 30 9.71 -15.37 16.98
C ASP A 30 9.12 -14.80 18.26
N PHE A 31 9.90 -13.97 18.94
CA PHE A 31 9.50 -13.25 20.15
C PHE A 31 10.25 -11.93 20.30
N ALA A 32 9.71 -11.08 21.17
CA ALA A 32 10.32 -9.82 21.54
C ALA A 32 10.20 -9.62 23.06
N TYR A 33 11.16 -8.90 23.63
CA TYR A 33 11.15 -8.56 25.05
C TYR A 33 11.74 -7.19 25.35
N THR A 34 11.35 -6.60 26.47
CA THR A 34 11.91 -5.32 26.95
C THR A 34 13.28 -5.52 27.58
N VAL A 35 14.11 -4.48 27.52
CA VAL A 35 15.39 -4.40 28.21
C VAL A 35 15.43 -3.08 28.98
N GLY A 36 15.63 -3.16 30.30
CA GLY A 36 15.83 -2.01 31.18
C GLY A 36 14.73 -1.82 32.23
N LEU A 37 13.64 -2.58 32.22
CA LEU A 37 12.64 -2.54 33.31
C LEU A 37 13.25 -3.07 34.62
N ALA A 38 14.11 -4.09 34.53
CA ALA A 38 14.78 -4.68 35.68
C ALA A 38 15.65 -3.69 36.45
N GLU A 39 16.29 -2.76 35.74
CA GLU A 39 17.10 -1.67 36.33
C GLU A 39 16.26 -0.73 37.20
N ARG A 40 14.93 -0.72 37.01
CA ARG A 40 13.96 0.04 37.81
C ARG A 40 13.20 -0.83 38.82
N GLY A 41 13.66 -2.05 39.08
CA GLY A 41 13.05 -2.97 40.05
C GLY A 41 11.75 -3.61 39.56
N LEU A 42 11.49 -3.62 38.25
CA LEU A 42 10.30 -4.22 37.64
C LEU A 42 10.68 -5.45 36.80
N PRO A 43 9.79 -6.43 36.62
CA PRO A 43 10.05 -7.52 35.70
C PRO A 43 10.12 -7.02 34.24
N GLU A 44 10.94 -7.66 33.43
CA GLU A 44 10.91 -7.46 31.98
C GLU A 44 9.63 -8.07 31.39
N LEU A 45 9.24 -7.63 30.20
CA LEU A 45 8.06 -8.13 29.50
C LEU A 45 8.48 -8.92 28.27
N TYR A 46 7.77 -10.00 27.99
CA TYR A 46 8.00 -10.89 26.85
C TYR A 46 6.69 -11.09 26.08
N ILE A 47 6.75 -11.07 24.75
CA ILE A 47 5.65 -11.47 23.88
C ILE A 47 6.16 -12.40 22.77
N GLU A 48 5.35 -13.40 22.44
CA GLU A 48 5.51 -14.14 21.19
C GLU A 48 4.96 -13.30 20.05
N ALA A 49 5.70 -13.23 18.95
CA ALA A 49 5.26 -12.47 17.78
C ALA A 49 4.12 -13.18 17.04
N THR A 50 3.99 -14.49 17.22
CA THR A 50 2.94 -15.31 16.61
C THR A 50 1.89 -15.65 17.67
N PRO A 51 0.71 -15.00 17.67
CA PRO A 51 -0.37 -15.36 18.57
C PRO A 51 -0.82 -16.80 18.33
N LYS A 52 -1.30 -17.43 19.40
CA LYS A 52 -2.00 -18.71 19.31
C LYS A 52 -3.25 -18.52 18.47
N GLN A 53 -3.43 -19.37 17.47
CA GLN A 53 -4.52 -19.27 16.50
C GLN A 53 -4.92 -20.66 15.96
N ALA A 54 -6.13 -20.77 15.42
CA ALA A 54 -6.67 -22.06 14.98
C ALA A 54 -6.04 -22.58 13.66
N VAL A 55 -5.45 -21.70 12.85
CA VAL A 55 -4.89 -22.04 11.54
C VAL A 55 -3.36 -21.99 11.60
N SER A 56 -2.70 -23.11 11.32
CA SER A 56 -1.24 -23.26 11.49
C SER A 56 -0.39 -23.03 10.24
N ASP A 57 -0.99 -23.10 9.04
CA ASP A 57 -0.20 -23.25 7.80
C ASP A 57 0.38 -21.94 7.28
N SER A 58 -0.12 -20.81 7.79
CA SER A 58 0.39 -19.46 7.55
C SER A 58 -0.07 -18.56 8.68
N PRO A 59 0.55 -18.67 9.87
CA PRO A 59 0.06 -17.99 11.05
C PRO A 59 0.20 -16.48 10.89
N TRP A 60 -0.83 -15.74 11.32
CA TRP A 60 -0.73 -14.29 11.47
C TRP A 60 0.35 -13.95 12.50
N THR A 61 1.17 -12.93 12.21
CA THR A 61 2.30 -12.51 13.06
C THR A 61 2.30 -11.00 13.24
N LEU A 62 2.69 -10.55 14.43
CA LEU A 62 2.93 -9.15 14.72
C LEU A 62 4.20 -8.67 14.01
N SER A 63 4.13 -7.48 13.40
CA SER A 63 5.32 -6.83 12.91
C SER A 63 6.24 -6.43 14.07
N SER A 64 7.54 -6.21 13.79
CA SER A 64 8.45 -5.68 14.82
C SER A 64 7.95 -4.37 15.42
N GLN A 65 7.31 -3.52 14.61
CA GLN A 65 6.74 -2.26 15.08
C GLN A 65 5.56 -2.49 16.03
N ASP A 66 4.65 -3.41 15.72
CA ASP A 66 3.51 -3.75 16.59
C ASP A 66 4.00 -4.38 17.90
N CYS A 67 4.97 -5.28 17.83
CA CYS A 67 5.60 -5.86 19.00
C CYS A 67 6.23 -4.79 19.92
N ALA A 68 6.99 -3.85 19.34
CA ALA A 68 7.56 -2.75 20.11
C ALA A 68 6.48 -1.84 20.71
N HIS A 69 5.43 -1.55 19.95
CA HIS A 69 4.30 -0.74 20.41
C HIS A 69 3.60 -1.38 21.60
N GLU A 70 3.25 -2.66 21.50
CA GLU A 70 2.54 -3.39 22.56
C GLU A 70 3.40 -3.58 23.80
N LEU A 71 4.68 -3.95 23.68
CA LEU A 71 5.58 -4.07 24.84
C LEU A 71 5.71 -2.74 25.60
N ASN A 72 5.82 -1.62 24.88
CA ASN A 72 5.85 -0.30 25.51
C ASN A 72 4.51 0.06 26.18
N LYS A 73 3.38 -0.37 25.60
CA LYS A 73 2.06 -0.17 26.18
C LYS A 73 1.86 -1.01 27.44
N PHE A 74 2.25 -2.28 27.41
CA PHE A 74 2.21 -3.16 28.57
C PHE A 74 3.17 -2.70 29.67
N ALA A 75 4.35 -2.16 29.33
CA ALA A 75 5.28 -1.59 30.31
C ALA A 75 4.66 -0.40 31.04
N ARG A 76 3.94 0.48 30.34
CA ARG A 76 3.17 1.56 30.95
C ARG A 76 2.03 1.04 31.84
N MET A 77 1.31 0.02 31.40
CA MET A 77 0.30 -0.63 32.23
C MET A 77 0.91 -1.28 33.49
N LEU A 78 2.10 -1.87 33.38
CA LEU A 78 2.81 -2.47 34.52
C LEU A 78 3.19 -1.40 35.55
N LEU A 79 3.74 -0.27 35.07
CA LEU A 79 4.06 0.88 35.92
C LEU A 79 2.83 1.46 36.63
N ALA A 80 1.70 1.53 35.93
CA ALA A 80 0.44 1.99 36.49
C ALA A 80 -0.19 0.97 37.48
N GLY A 81 0.32 -0.27 37.54
CA GLY A 81 -0.29 -1.37 38.30
C GLY A 81 -1.54 -1.96 37.66
N GLU A 82 -1.74 -1.70 36.36
CA GLU A 82 -2.91 -2.14 35.58
C GLU A 82 -2.65 -3.46 34.83
N LEU A 83 -1.39 -3.83 34.64
CA LEU A 83 -0.99 -5.11 34.06
C LEU A 83 -1.06 -6.21 35.12
N VAL A 84 -2.23 -6.85 35.23
CA VAL A 84 -2.51 -7.89 36.23
C VAL A 84 -2.46 -9.27 35.57
N ALA A 85 -1.75 -10.20 36.20
CA ALA A 85 -1.67 -11.60 35.74
C ALA A 85 -3.07 -12.22 35.59
N GLY A 86 -3.28 -12.95 34.49
CA GLY A 86 -4.53 -13.61 34.13
C GLY A 86 -5.65 -12.67 33.65
N LYS A 87 -5.50 -11.34 33.74
CA LYS A 87 -6.54 -10.40 33.29
C LYS A 87 -6.41 -10.15 31.79
N PRO A 88 -7.40 -10.54 30.96
CA PRO A 88 -7.32 -10.38 29.52
C PRO A 88 -7.42 -8.91 29.11
N ILE A 89 -6.65 -8.54 28.09
CA ILE A 89 -6.63 -7.23 27.46
C ILE A 89 -6.96 -7.43 25.98
N VAL A 90 -8.09 -6.89 25.54
CA VAL A 90 -8.54 -7.03 24.15
C VAL A 90 -7.96 -5.90 23.30
N ARG A 91 -7.38 -6.25 22.15
CA ARG A 91 -6.86 -5.30 21.16
C ARG A 91 -7.27 -5.70 19.76
N THR A 92 -7.50 -4.70 18.92
CA THR A 92 -7.83 -4.88 17.50
C THR A 92 -6.71 -4.34 16.64
N TYR A 93 -6.27 -5.13 15.66
CA TYR A 93 -5.22 -4.83 14.68
C TYR A 93 -5.81 -4.81 13.28
N ASP A 94 -5.01 -4.42 12.30
CA ASP A 94 -5.37 -4.45 10.87
C ASP A 94 -6.70 -3.72 10.60
N ARG A 95 -6.84 -2.52 11.18
CA ARG A 95 -8.07 -1.71 11.10
C ARG A 95 -9.34 -2.45 11.53
N GLY A 96 -9.20 -3.41 12.44
CA GLY A 96 -10.30 -4.19 13.02
C GLY A 96 -10.47 -5.58 12.44
N CYS A 97 -9.64 -6.02 11.49
CA CYS A 97 -9.71 -7.38 10.95
C CYS A 97 -9.33 -8.44 11.99
N THR A 98 -8.29 -8.15 12.76
CA THR A 98 -7.69 -9.08 13.72
C THR A 98 -7.98 -8.62 15.14
N THR A 99 -8.41 -9.54 16.01
CA THR A 99 -8.61 -9.24 17.44
C THR A 99 -7.78 -10.22 18.25
N LEU A 100 -6.92 -9.70 19.14
CA LEU A 100 -6.13 -10.51 20.06
C LEU A 100 -6.61 -10.30 21.49
N ASP A 101 -6.67 -11.42 22.23
CA ASP A 101 -6.79 -11.46 23.67
C ASP A 101 -5.38 -11.64 24.27
N TRP A 102 -4.87 -10.57 24.86
CA TRP A 102 -3.59 -10.57 25.55
C TRP A 102 -3.78 -10.95 27.02
N THR A 103 -3.05 -11.95 27.49
CA THR A 103 -3.11 -12.43 28.86
C THR A 103 -1.72 -12.36 29.50
N PRO A 104 -1.47 -11.41 30.41
CA PRO A 104 -0.25 -11.39 31.19
C PRO A 104 -0.16 -12.64 32.07
N GLY A 105 0.98 -13.32 32.04
CA GLY A 105 1.28 -14.48 32.89
C GLY A 105 1.93 -14.08 34.21
N GLU A 106 2.35 -15.09 34.96
CA GLU A 106 3.11 -14.89 36.20
C GLU A 106 4.60 -14.62 35.91
N PRO A 107 5.28 -13.78 36.70
CA PRO A 107 6.72 -13.54 36.56
C PRO A 107 7.53 -14.84 36.65
N THR A 108 8.27 -15.15 35.59
CA THR A 108 9.04 -16.38 35.41
C THR A 108 10.53 -16.07 35.31
N ALA A 109 11.39 -17.06 35.54
CA ALA A 109 12.83 -16.93 35.33
C ALA A 109 13.13 -16.69 33.84
N ARG A 110 14.02 -15.74 33.55
CA ARG A 110 14.39 -15.37 32.17
C ARG A 110 14.86 -16.54 31.31
N ASP A 111 15.53 -17.52 31.92
CA ASP A 111 16.13 -18.66 31.23
C ASP A 111 15.07 -19.60 30.65
N ASN A 112 13.86 -19.61 31.23
CA ASN A 112 12.74 -20.39 30.71
C ASN A 112 12.14 -19.80 29.42
N LEU A 113 12.46 -18.54 29.11
CA LEU A 113 11.94 -17.79 27.96
C LEU A 113 13.08 -17.33 27.03
N GLU A 114 14.30 -17.82 27.25
CA GLU A 114 15.50 -17.49 26.46
C GLU A 114 15.81 -15.99 26.38
N VAL A 115 15.45 -15.23 27.43
CA VAL A 115 15.64 -13.78 27.52
C VAL A 115 17.03 -13.48 28.10
N TYR A 116 18.07 -13.63 27.28
CA TYR A 116 19.46 -13.60 27.75
C TYR A 116 20.13 -12.21 27.81
N CYS A 117 19.60 -11.20 27.11
CA CYS A 117 20.19 -9.85 27.06
C CYS A 117 19.72 -8.92 28.19
N THR A 118 19.20 -9.47 29.28
CA THR A 118 18.73 -8.74 30.47
C THR A 118 19.61 -9.05 31.69
N ASP A 119 19.30 -8.46 32.86
CA ASP A 119 19.96 -8.83 34.12
C ASP A 119 19.76 -10.33 34.44
N PRO A 120 20.79 -11.09 34.85
CA PRO A 120 20.68 -12.53 35.14
C PRO A 120 19.68 -12.90 36.25
N THR A 121 19.36 -11.96 37.14
CA THR A 121 18.45 -12.17 38.27
C THR A 121 17.03 -11.69 37.98
N CYS A 122 16.79 -11.03 36.83
CA CYS A 122 15.49 -10.45 36.54
C CYS A 122 14.42 -11.52 36.35
N LYS A 123 13.20 -11.16 36.74
CA LYS A 123 11.99 -11.88 36.36
C LYS A 123 11.45 -11.32 35.05
N VAL A 124 10.76 -12.16 34.30
CA VAL A 124 10.12 -11.82 33.03
C VAL A 124 8.65 -12.20 33.11
N VAL A 125 7.75 -11.28 32.78
CA VAL A 125 6.32 -11.55 32.64
C VAL A 125 6.05 -11.88 31.17
N PRO A 126 5.68 -13.13 30.83
CA PRO A 126 5.20 -13.45 29.50
C PRO A 126 3.79 -12.88 29.32
N VAL A 127 3.52 -12.21 28.21
CA VAL A 127 2.19 -11.76 27.84
C VAL A 127 1.78 -12.54 26.60
N HIS A 128 0.90 -13.52 26.79
CA HIS A 128 0.47 -14.42 25.73
C HIS A 128 -0.64 -13.77 24.91
N ALA A 129 -0.63 -13.96 23.59
CA ALA A 129 -1.71 -13.54 22.71
C ALA A 129 -2.47 -14.76 22.18
N GLU A 130 -3.78 -14.72 22.24
CA GLU A 130 -4.66 -15.64 21.50
C GLU A 130 -5.52 -14.84 20.51
N MET A 131 -5.53 -15.27 19.25
CA MET A 131 -6.34 -14.64 18.22
C MET A 131 -7.79 -15.13 18.36
N ARG A 132 -8.72 -14.19 18.50
CA ARG A 132 -10.14 -14.53 18.51
C ARG A 132 -10.56 -15.07 17.14
N PRO A 133 -11.40 -16.12 17.09
CA PRO A 133 -12.09 -16.49 15.86
C PRO A 133 -12.81 -15.28 15.27
N ILE A 134 -12.74 -15.13 13.96
CA ILE A 134 -13.47 -14.07 13.28
C ILE A 134 -14.91 -14.54 13.11
N ASP A 135 -15.85 -13.81 13.69
CA ASP A 135 -17.28 -14.02 13.43
C ASP A 135 -17.58 -13.67 11.97
N ILE A 136 -17.76 -14.69 11.15
CA ILE A 136 -18.17 -14.54 9.75
C ILE A 136 -19.69 -14.44 9.74
N ALA A 137 -20.20 -13.22 9.64
CA ALA A 137 -21.62 -13.01 9.37
C ALA A 137 -21.98 -13.44 7.93
N PRO A 138 -23.27 -13.68 7.62
CA PRO A 138 -23.69 -14.01 6.27
C PRO A 138 -23.33 -12.92 5.26
N LEU A 139 -22.88 -13.33 4.07
CA LEU A 139 -22.56 -12.40 2.98
C LEU A 139 -23.79 -11.55 2.65
N GLN A 140 -23.58 -10.24 2.52
CA GLN A 140 -24.63 -9.28 2.15
C GLN A 140 -24.67 -9.07 0.63
N ASP A 141 -25.88 -9.01 0.07
CA ASP A 141 -26.12 -8.64 -1.33
C ASP A 141 -25.76 -7.16 -1.60
N LEU A 142 -25.64 -6.82 -2.88
CA LEU A 142 -25.46 -5.42 -3.33
C LEU A 142 -26.78 -4.65 -3.27
N ALA A 143 -26.69 -3.34 -3.09
CA ALA A 143 -27.81 -2.47 -3.41
C ALA A 143 -28.10 -2.49 -4.92
N LEU A 144 -29.36 -2.33 -5.31
CA LEU A 144 -29.77 -2.40 -6.72
C LEU A 144 -29.07 -1.35 -7.60
N GLU A 145 -28.80 -0.16 -7.05
CA GLU A 145 -28.11 0.92 -7.75
C GLU A 145 -26.64 0.56 -8.02
N ASP A 146 -25.95 -0.01 -7.02
CA ASP A 146 -24.58 -0.49 -7.18
C ASP A 146 -24.51 -1.65 -8.17
N GLU A 147 -25.46 -2.59 -8.12
CA GLU A 147 -25.54 -3.69 -9.08
C GLU A 147 -25.66 -3.17 -10.52
N ALA A 148 -26.52 -2.17 -10.76
CA ALA A 148 -26.67 -1.55 -12.07
C ALA A 148 -25.37 -0.87 -12.54
N ARG A 149 -24.69 -0.13 -11.65
CA ARG A 149 -23.38 0.49 -11.94
C ARG A 149 -22.34 -0.57 -12.35
N PHE A 150 -22.14 -1.60 -11.54
CA PHE A 150 -21.12 -2.62 -11.81
C PHE A 150 -21.45 -3.50 -13.01
N ARG A 151 -22.73 -3.68 -13.34
CA ARG A 151 -23.13 -4.31 -14.61
C ARG A 151 -22.66 -3.48 -15.81
N ALA A 152 -22.80 -2.16 -15.77
CA ALA A 152 -22.31 -1.28 -16.83
C ALA A 152 -20.77 -1.31 -16.92
N GLU A 153 -20.07 -1.26 -15.79
CA GLU A 153 -18.61 -1.37 -15.75
C GLU A 153 -18.11 -2.70 -16.30
N LEU A 154 -18.77 -3.81 -15.95
CA LEU A 154 -18.43 -5.13 -16.47
C LEU A 154 -18.59 -5.20 -17.99
N MET A 155 -19.64 -4.58 -18.54
CA MET A 155 -19.83 -4.47 -19.99
C MET A 155 -18.75 -3.63 -20.65
N GLN A 156 -18.18 -2.63 -19.97
CA GLN A 156 -17.06 -1.86 -20.52
C GLN A 156 -15.75 -2.66 -20.46
N ALA A 157 -15.44 -3.25 -19.30
CA ALA A 157 -14.25 -4.09 -19.11
C ALA A 157 -14.20 -5.26 -20.10
N ALA A 158 -15.37 -5.77 -20.47
CA ALA A 158 -15.57 -6.77 -21.51
C ALA A 158 -15.00 -6.41 -22.88
N ILE A 159 -15.30 -5.18 -23.28
CA ILE A 159 -15.01 -4.62 -24.59
C ILE A 159 -13.53 -4.26 -24.63
N ASP A 160 -13.04 -3.68 -23.53
CA ASP A 160 -11.66 -3.23 -23.39
C ASP A 160 -10.66 -4.40 -23.34
N THR A 161 -11.08 -5.58 -22.86
CA THR A 161 -10.17 -6.73 -22.69
C THR A 161 -10.16 -7.62 -23.94
N VAL A 162 -9.23 -7.36 -24.85
CA VAL A 162 -8.98 -8.22 -26.01
C VAL A 162 -8.20 -9.48 -25.59
N PRO A 163 -8.65 -10.70 -25.92
CA PRO A 163 -7.92 -11.93 -25.61
C PRO A 163 -6.50 -11.90 -26.20
N ASN A 164 -5.50 -12.11 -25.36
CA ASN A 164 -4.11 -12.16 -25.78
C ASN A 164 -3.70 -13.62 -26.04
N PRO A 165 -3.32 -14.01 -27.28
CA PRO A 165 -2.90 -15.37 -27.59
C PRO A 165 -1.70 -15.87 -26.77
N ARG A 166 -0.92 -14.94 -26.22
CA ARG A 166 0.24 -15.18 -25.35
C ARG A 166 -0.06 -15.00 -23.86
N GLY A 167 -1.30 -14.65 -23.51
CA GLY A 167 -1.76 -14.55 -22.13
C GLY A 167 -1.80 -15.90 -21.42
N LEU A 168 -2.07 -15.88 -20.11
CA LEU A 168 -2.21 -17.10 -19.32
C LEU A 168 -3.45 -17.89 -19.76
N ARG A 169 -3.25 -19.18 -20.00
CA ARG A 169 -4.34 -20.12 -20.31
C ARG A 169 -5.07 -20.53 -19.03
N GLY A 170 -6.36 -20.78 -19.12
CA GLY A 170 -7.19 -21.28 -18.02
C GLY A 170 -8.10 -20.23 -17.39
N PHE A 171 -7.77 -18.94 -17.55
CA PHE A 171 -8.67 -17.84 -17.19
C PHE A 171 -9.62 -17.55 -18.36
N ARG A 172 -10.89 -17.31 -18.05
CA ARG A 172 -11.92 -17.00 -19.03
C ARG A 172 -12.61 -15.70 -18.65
N ALA A 173 -12.91 -14.87 -19.65
CA ALA A 173 -13.75 -13.71 -19.45
C ALA A 173 -15.11 -14.14 -18.89
N PRO A 174 -15.68 -13.39 -17.93
CA PRO A 174 -17.06 -13.61 -17.49
C PRO A 174 -18.00 -13.52 -18.70
N ARG A 175 -18.96 -14.43 -18.80
CA ARG A 175 -19.97 -14.38 -19.88
C ARG A 175 -21.06 -13.37 -19.49
N TYR A 176 -21.03 -12.19 -20.11
CA TYR A 176 -21.82 -10.99 -19.78
C TYR A 176 -23.33 -11.18 -19.60
N ILE A 177 -23.94 -12.19 -20.22
CA ILE A 177 -25.39 -12.41 -20.21
C ILE A 177 -25.83 -13.32 -19.04
N GLN A 178 -24.89 -13.96 -18.33
CA GLN A 178 -25.17 -14.96 -17.28
C GLN A 178 -24.48 -14.66 -15.94
N THR A 179 -23.84 -13.50 -15.80
CA THR A 179 -23.15 -13.12 -14.56
C THR A 179 -24.14 -12.71 -13.48
N SER A 180 -24.26 -13.61 -12.48
CA SER A 180 -24.94 -13.35 -11.22
C SER A 180 -24.09 -12.42 -10.34
N PHE A 181 -24.72 -11.52 -9.61
CA PHE A 181 -24.13 -10.68 -8.55
C PHE A 181 -24.57 -11.17 -7.16
N SER A 182 -24.83 -12.46 -7.03
CA SER A 182 -25.29 -13.08 -5.77
C SER A 182 -24.19 -13.03 -4.71
N CYS A 183 -24.55 -12.70 -3.47
CA CYS A 183 -23.62 -12.71 -2.35
C CYS A 183 -22.95 -14.07 -2.09
N THR A 184 -23.53 -15.18 -2.57
CA THR A 184 -23.03 -16.55 -2.36
C THR A 184 -21.86 -16.96 -3.24
N GLN A 185 -21.41 -16.11 -4.16
CA GLN A 185 -20.31 -16.43 -5.07
C GLN A 185 -18.93 -16.36 -4.38
N THR A 186 -17.90 -16.91 -5.04
CA THR A 186 -16.54 -17.07 -4.50
C THR A 186 -15.94 -15.78 -3.96
N TYR A 187 -16.14 -14.65 -4.65
CA TYR A 187 -15.67 -13.33 -4.25
C TYR A 187 -16.82 -12.41 -3.83
N GLY A 188 -17.93 -12.99 -3.35
CA GLY A 188 -19.13 -12.26 -2.96
C GLY A 188 -19.88 -11.69 -4.17
N PRO A 189 -20.75 -10.69 -3.97
CA PRO A 189 -21.64 -10.22 -5.03
C PRO A 189 -20.90 -9.50 -6.17
N LEU A 190 -19.66 -9.05 -5.96
CA LEU A 190 -18.79 -8.47 -6.99
C LEU A 190 -17.90 -9.48 -7.72
N THR A 191 -18.17 -10.79 -7.56
CA THR A 191 -17.45 -11.86 -8.29
C THR A 191 -17.28 -11.59 -9.78
N PRO A 192 -18.30 -11.15 -10.54
CA PRO A 192 -18.12 -10.87 -11.97
C PRO A 192 -17.05 -9.82 -12.26
N VAL A 193 -16.95 -8.77 -11.42
CA VAL A 193 -15.97 -7.68 -11.58
C VAL A 193 -14.58 -8.19 -11.21
N VAL A 194 -14.45 -8.92 -10.09
CA VAL A 194 -13.19 -9.54 -9.65
C VAL A 194 -12.66 -10.49 -10.73
N GLU A 195 -13.52 -11.35 -11.28
CA GLU A 195 -13.16 -12.27 -12.37
C GLU A 195 -12.76 -11.53 -13.65
N ALA A 196 -13.42 -10.42 -13.99
CA ALA A 196 -13.02 -9.58 -15.11
C ALA A 196 -11.62 -8.97 -14.91
N ARG A 197 -11.29 -8.49 -13.70
CA ARG A 197 -9.95 -7.98 -13.37
C ARG A 197 -8.89 -9.08 -13.41
N ILE A 198 -9.17 -10.26 -12.84
CA ILE A 198 -8.30 -11.44 -12.94
C ILE A 198 -8.04 -11.78 -14.40
N TYR A 199 -9.10 -11.82 -15.22
CA TYR A 199 -8.98 -12.10 -16.63
C TYR A 199 -8.12 -11.04 -17.33
N ALA A 200 -8.38 -9.75 -17.11
CA ALA A 200 -7.62 -8.68 -17.72
C ALA A 200 -6.11 -8.75 -17.38
N ILE A 201 -5.76 -8.98 -16.12
CA ILE A 201 -4.35 -9.18 -15.70
C ILE A 201 -3.77 -10.44 -16.35
N SER A 202 -4.55 -11.52 -16.43
CA SER A 202 -4.09 -12.77 -17.06
C SER A 202 -3.79 -12.62 -18.56
N GLN A 203 -4.44 -11.66 -19.22
CA GLN A 203 -4.25 -11.35 -20.64
C GLN A 203 -3.28 -10.18 -20.88
N ALA A 204 -2.84 -9.50 -19.83
CA ALA A 204 -1.93 -8.36 -19.94
C ALA A 204 -0.62 -8.74 -20.63
N THR A 205 -0.05 -7.81 -21.40
CA THR A 205 1.26 -8.01 -22.02
C THR A 205 2.37 -7.91 -20.97
N PRO A 206 3.57 -8.44 -21.24
CA PRO A 206 4.72 -8.22 -20.35
C PRO A 206 5.01 -6.75 -20.09
N GLU A 207 4.78 -5.86 -21.06
CA GLU A 207 4.94 -4.41 -20.94
C GLU A 207 3.93 -3.84 -19.93
N MET A 208 2.64 -4.16 -20.07
CA MET A 208 1.61 -3.73 -19.11
C MET A 208 1.87 -4.26 -17.69
N LEU A 209 2.35 -5.50 -17.56
CA LEU A 209 2.71 -6.08 -16.26
C LEU A 209 3.98 -5.45 -15.67
N THR A 210 4.90 -5.01 -16.53
CA THR A 210 6.07 -4.22 -16.13
C THR A 210 5.61 -2.86 -15.60
N ASP A 211 4.72 -2.19 -16.31
CA ASP A 211 4.14 -0.92 -15.86
C ASP A 211 3.40 -1.10 -14.53
N LEU A 212 2.56 -2.13 -14.39
CA LEU A 212 1.87 -2.42 -13.14
C LEU A 212 2.86 -2.64 -11.98
N LEU A 213 3.97 -3.35 -12.20
CA LEU A 213 5.00 -3.56 -11.20
C LEU A 213 5.67 -2.23 -10.80
N LEU A 214 6.07 -1.41 -11.78
CA LEU A 214 6.70 -0.10 -11.52
C LEU A 214 5.76 0.86 -10.79
N ARG A 215 4.47 0.87 -11.17
CA ARG A 215 3.42 1.65 -10.49
C ARG A 215 3.16 1.13 -9.08
N GLY A 216 3.20 -0.18 -8.88
CA GLY A 216 3.15 -0.79 -7.55
C GLY A 216 4.31 -0.34 -6.66
N LEU A 217 5.52 -0.22 -7.22
CA LEU A 217 6.70 0.29 -6.50
C LEU A 217 6.56 1.78 -6.15
N ASP A 218 6.12 2.60 -7.10
CA ASP A 218 5.83 4.02 -6.86
C ASP A 218 4.78 4.17 -5.73
N ALA A 219 3.69 3.39 -5.79
CA ALA A 219 2.64 3.38 -4.77
C ALA A 219 3.14 2.89 -3.39
N GLU A 220 4.04 1.90 -3.36
CA GLU A 220 4.66 1.40 -2.13
C GLU A 220 5.45 2.50 -1.41
N GLN A 221 6.11 3.39 -2.15
CA GLN A 221 6.80 4.53 -1.56
C GLN A 221 5.84 5.60 -1.01
N ALA A 222 4.65 5.76 -1.60
CA ALA A 222 3.70 6.80 -1.23
C ALA A 222 2.79 6.45 -0.05
N PHE A 223 2.06 5.34 -0.15
CA PHE A 223 1.04 4.98 0.85
C PHE A 223 1.07 3.48 1.22
N GLY A 224 1.85 2.66 0.50
CA GLY A 224 1.91 1.21 0.68
C GLY A 224 0.62 0.53 0.22
N PRO A 225 0.59 -0.19 -0.92
CA PRO A 225 -0.50 -1.09 -1.29
C PRO A 225 -1.02 -1.98 -0.15
N ARG A 226 -0.15 -2.36 0.80
CA ARG A 226 -0.55 -3.09 2.01
C ARG A 226 -1.46 -2.32 2.94
N ALA A 227 -1.27 -1.01 3.09
CA ALA A 227 -2.15 -0.19 3.90
C ALA A 227 -3.56 -0.18 3.27
N VAL A 228 -3.65 -0.03 1.95
CA VAL A 228 -4.89 -0.10 1.16
C VAL A 228 -5.56 -1.47 1.32
N LEU A 229 -4.78 -2.55 1.19
CA LEU A 229 -5.24 -3.93 1.39
C LEU A 229 -5.84 -4.13 2.79
N GLY A 230 -5.19 -3.61 3.83
CA GLY A 230 -5.70 -3.63 5.20
C GLY A 230 -7.02 -2.86 5.36
N VAL A 231 -7.18 -1.72 4.69
CA VAL A 231 -8.47 -0.99 4.66
C VAL A 231 -9.55 -1.84 4.01
N ALA A 232 -9.26 -2.38 2.83
CA ALA A 232 -10.22 -3.16 2.07
C ALA A 232 -10.68 -4.40 2.86
N HIS A 233 -9.77 -5.12 3.53
CA HIS A 233 -10.15 -6.20 4.45
C HIS A 233 -11.02 -5.73 5.62
N ALA A 234 -10.77 -4.55 6.16
CA ALA A 234 -11.58 -4.01 7.25
C ALA A 234 -13.01 -3.67 6.80
N HIS A 235 -13.15 -3.09 5.61
CA HIS A 235 -14.46 -2.88 4.98
C HIS A 235 -15.14 -4.22 4.66
N ALA A 236 -14.40 -5.20 4.14
CA ALA A 236 -14.91 -6.54 3.88
C ALA A 236 -15.46 -7.21 5.14
N LYS A 237 -14.77 -7.07 6.27
CA LYS A 237 -15.27 -7.58 7.56
C LYS A 237 -16.59 -6.90 7.96
N ARG A 238 -16.71 -5.59 7.81
CA ARG A 238 -17.94 -4.83 8.19
C ARG A 238 -19.18 -5.28 7.42
N VAL A 239 -19.03 -5.60 6.14
CA VAL A 239 -20.13 -6.07 5.29
C VAL A 239 -20.16 -7.59 5.10
N SER A 240 -19.46 -8.33 5.97
CA SER A 240 -19.46 -9.80 5.99
C SER A 240 -18.89 -10.46 4.73
N ARG A 241 -18.07 -9.74 3.97
CA ARG A 241 -17.37 -10.18 2.75
C ARG A 241 -15.91 -10.55 2.98
N LEU A 242 -15.49 -10.77 4.23
CA LEU A 242 -14.10 -11.14 4.53
C LEU A 242 -13.64 -12.45 3.84
N PRO A 243 -14.46 -13.53 3.77
CA PRO A 243 -14.08 -14.72 3.00
C PRO A 243 -13.86 -14.43 1.51
N ALA A 244 -14.67 -13.56 0.92
CA ALA A 244 -14.51 -13.13 -0.46
C ALA A 244 -13.20 -12.38 -0.67
N ALA A 245 -12.85 -11.46 0.25
CA ALA A 245 -11.58 -10.75 0.25
C ALA A 245 -10.38 -11.71 0.40
N TRP A 246 -10.44 -12.71 1.28
CA TRP A 246 -9.38 -13.73 1.39
C TRP A 246 -9.24 -14.57 0.12
N ASN A 247 -10.35 -14.96 -0.50
CA ASN A 247 -10.32 -15.68 -1.78
C ASN A 247 -9.67 -14.81 -2.88
N ALA A 248 -9.96 -13.51 -2.91
CA ALA A 248 -9.36 -12.57 -3.85
C ALA A 248 -7.85 -12.39 -3.62
N ASP A 249 -7.39 -12.25 -2.38
CA ASP A 249 -5.94 -12.21 -2.05
C ASP A 249 -5.22 -13.51 -2.44
N ALA A 250 -5.82 -14.67 -2.09
CA ALA A 250 -5.26 -15.97 -2.47
C ALA A 250 -5.19 -16.14 -4.00
N GLN A 251 -6.18 -15.61 -4.73
CA GLN A 251 -6.21 -15.63 -6.18
C GLN A 251 -5.16 -14.68 -6.79
N ALA A 252 -4.91 -13.51 -6.21
CA ALA A 252 -3.82 -12.61 -6.60
C ALA A 252 -2.47 -13.32 -6.51
N VAL A 253 -2.20 -13.98 -5.37
CA VAL A 253 -0.98 -14.78 -5.17
C VAL A 253 -0.87 -15.88 -6.21
N THR A 254 -1.96 -16.60 -6.49
CA THR A 254 -1.99 -17.68 -7.48
C THR A 254 -1.71 -17.15 -8.89
N LEU A 255 -2.32 -16.02 -9.26
CA LEU A 255 -2.12 -15.37 -10.54
C LEU A 255 -0.66 -14.95 -10.74
N VAL A 256 -0.07 -14.29 -9.74
CA VAL A 256 1.34 -13.88 -9.81
C VAL A 256 2.29 -15.09 -9.80
N LYS A 257 1.98 -16.17 -9.06
CA LYS A 257 2.73 -17.44 -9.15
C LYS A 257 2.73 -18.00 -10.57
N LEU A 258 1.59 -17.98 -11.26
CA LEU A 258 1.48 -18.45 -12.64
C LEU A 258 2.24 -17.54 -13.61
N LEU A 259 2.14 -16.21 -13.44
CA LEU A 259 2.90 -15.24 -14.21
C LEU A 259 4.41 -15.39 -14.02
N ARG A 260 4.87 -15.61 -12.78
CA ARG A 260 6.28 -15.84 -12.42
C ARG A 260 6.79 -17.18 -12.96
N GLY A 261 5.94 -18.21 -12.94
CA GLY A 261 6.31 -19.59 -13.20
C GLY A 261 7.24 -20.17 -12.12
N ARG A 262 7.60 -21.44 -12.28
CA ARG A 262 8.51 -22.13 -11.35
C ARG A 262 9.87 -21.41 -11.31
N ASP A 263 10.28 -20.99 -10.11
CA ASP A 263 11.54 -20.27 -9.83
C ASP A 263 11.76 -19.01 -10.69
N GLY A 264 10.68 -18.34 -11.11
CA GLY A 264 10.78 -17.13 -11.93
C GLY A 264 11.26 -17.37 -13.36
N ASN A 265 11.03 -18.56 -13.92
CA ASN A 265 11.50 -18.94 -15.25
C ASN A 265 10.45 -18.83 -16.36
N SER A 266 9.25 -18.32 -16.10
CA SER A 266 8.29 -18.08 -17.17
C SER A 266 8.88 -17.08 -18.20
N LEU A 267 8.41 -17.15 -19.44
CA LEU A 267 8.81 -16.18 -20.46
C LEU A 267 8.39 -14.76 -20.07
N VAL A 268 7.16 -14.61 -19.56
CA VAL A 268 6.59 -13.32 -19.13
C VAL A 268 7.46 -12.68 -18.04
N TRP A 269 7.82 -13.42 -16.99
CA TRP A 269 8.61 -12.91 -15.88
C TRP A 269 10.04 -12.56 -16.29
N ARG A 270 10.64 -13.34 -17.19
CA ARG A 270 11.95 -13.01 -17.76
C ARG A 270 11.89 -11.71 -18.57
N THR A 271 10.82 -11.48 -19.31
CA THR A 271 10.63 -10.21 -20.04
C THR A 271 10.44 -9.05 -19.08
N ILE A 272 9.61 -9.18 -18.05
CA ILE A 272 9.42 -8.13 -17.03
C ILE A 272 10.75 -7.75 -16.37
N ARG A 273 11.56 -8.72 -15.93
CA ARG A 273 12.90 -8.46 -15.37
C ARG A 273 13.83 -7.76 -16.36
N LYS A 274 13.78 -8.15 -17.64
CA LYS A 274 14.57 -7.49 -18.68
C LYS A 274 14.15 -6.03 -18.90
N LEU A 275 12.85 -5.75 -18.92
CA LEU A 275 12.31 -4.42 -19.14
C LEU A 275 12.53 -3.48 -17.96
N THR A 276 12.46 -4.01 -16.74
CA THR A 276 12.74 -3.26 -15.51
C THR A 276 14.23 -3.09 -15.21
N GLY A 277 15.10 -3.91 -15.81
CA GLY A 277 16.53 -3.96 -15.47
C GLY A 277 16.84 -4.72 -14.17
N PHE A 278 15.82 -5.24 -13.48
CA PHE A 278 16.02 -5.96 -12.22
C PHE A 278 16.65 -7.36 -12.43
N THR A 279 17.49 -7.72 -11.47
CA THR A 279 18.23 -8.98 -11.37
C THR A 279 17.40 -10.09 -10.73
N LYS A 280 17.91 -11.32 -10.81
CA LYS A 280 17.32 -12.46 -10.07
C LYS A 280 17.43 -12.30 -8.55
N ALA A 281 18.46 -11.61 -8.05
CA ALA A 281 18.68 -11.42 -6.62
C ALA A 281 17.56 -10.58 -5.98
N GLU A 282 17.08 -9.57 -6.70
CA GLU A 282 15.96 -8.70 -6.29
C GLU A 282 14.60 -9.43 -6.25
N ASP A 283 14.51 -10.64 -6.81
CA ASP A 283 13.35 -11.54 -6.74
C ASP A 283 13.67 -12.88 -6.05
N ALA A 284 14.83 -12.99 -5.37
CA ALA A 284 15.30 -14.25 -4.78
C ALA A 284 14.51 -14.69 -3.53
N GLY A 285 13.51 -13.91 -3.10
CA GLY A 285 12.60 -14.28 -2.04
C GLY A 285 11.45 -15.20 -2.48
N GLY A 286 10.69 -15.67 -1.49
CA GLY A 286 9.37 -16.29 -1.75
C GLY A 286 8.43 -15.31 -2.47
N ILE A 287 7.28 -15.79 -2.97
CA ILE A 287 6.38 -15.00 -3.83
C ILE A 287 5.91 -13.66 -3.24
N ARG A 288 5.91 -13.51 -1.90
CA ARG A 288 5.53 -12.28 -1.19
C ARG A 288 6.72 -11.35 -0.89
N ARG A 289 7.86 -11.55 -1.55
CA ARG A 289 9.10 -10.78 -1.33
C ARG A 289 9.69 -10.29 -2.64
N GLY A 290 10.49 -9.23 -2.56
CA GLY A 290 11.12 -8.63 -3.73
C GLY A 290 10.09 -8.16 -4.74
N LEU A 291 10.43 -8.29 -6.03
CA LEU A 291 9.58 -7.82 -7.13
C LEU A 291 8.27 -8.59 -7.25
N SER A 292 8.30 -9.91 -7.09
CA SER A 292 7.06 -10.69 -7.10
C SER A 292 6.15 -10.31 -5.93
N GLY A 293 6.72 -9.98 -4.78
CA GLY A 293 5.98 -9.44 -3.64
C GLY A 293 5.26 -8.13 -3.95
N CYS A 294 5.95 -7.18 -4.58
CA CYS A 294 5.32 -5.91 -4.98
C CYS A 294 4.18 -6.12 -5.99
N LEU A 295 4.37 -7.00 -6.98
CA LEU A 295 3.29 -7.33 -7.92
C LEU A 295 2.13 -8.05 -7.23
N VAL A 296 2.40 -8.96 -6.28
CA VAL A 296 1.36 -9.57 -5.44
C VAL A 296 0.60 -8.49 -4.70
N ASP A 297 1.28 -7.59 -4.00
CA ASP A 297 0.63 -6.58 -3.17
C ASP A 297 -0.23 -5.62 -4.00
N ALA A 298 0.23 -5.22 -5.20
CA ALA A 298 -0.55 -4.40 -6.13
C ALA A 298 -1.80 -5.15 -6.67
N VAL A 299 -1.65 -6.41 -7.09
CA VAL A 299 -2.78 -7.22 -7.58
C VAL A 299 -3.75 -7.56 -6.44
N SER A 300 -3.24 -7.86 -5.25
CA SER A 300 -4.06 -8.10 -4.06
C SER A 300 -4.84 -6.86 -3.67
N ALA A 301 -4.21 -5.68 -3.62
CA ALA A 301 -4.92 -4.43 -3.34
C ALA A 301 -6.07 -4.20 -4.32
N LEU A 302 -5.82 -4.35 -5.63
CA LEU A 302 -6.85 -4.27 -6.66
C LEU A 302 -7.99 -5.29 -6.44
N LEU A 303 -7.68 -6.58 -6.36
CA LEU A 303 -8.70 -7.62 -6.32
C LEU A 303 -9.50 -7.59 -5.01
N VAL A 304 -8.85 -7.36 -3.87
CA VAL A 304 -9.51 -7.28 -2.57
C VAL A 304 -10.37 -6.03 -2.47
N ALA A 305 -9.88 -4.87 -2.90
CA ALA A 305 -10.70 -3.66 -2.95
C ALA A 305 -11.92 -3.85 -3.85
N THR A 306 -11.77 -4.53 -4.99
CA THR A 306 -12.87 -4.84 -5.91
C THR A 306 -13.99 -5.67 -5.22
N THR A 307 -13.68 -6.51 -4.22
CA THR A 307 -14.71 -7.28 -3.50
C THR A 307 -15.67 -6.42 -2.65
N VAL A 308 -15.27 -5.18 -2.37
CA VAL A 308 -15.97 -4.25 -1.47
C VAL A 308 -15.99 -2.84 -2.03
N GLU A 309 -15.87 -2.68 -3.34
CA GLU A 309 -15.72 -1.38 -3.99
C GLU A 309 -16.92 -0.46 -3.73
N ASP A 310 -18.12 -1.02 -3.56
CA ASP A 310 -19.34 -0.33 -3.11
C ASP A 310 -19.25 0.28 -1.71
N GLN A 311 -18.25 -0.10 -0.91
CA GLN A 311 -18.10 0.30 0.49
C GLN A 311 -16.86 1.17 0.73
N LEU A 312 -16.04 1.40 -0.30
CA LEU A 312 -14.80 2.17 -0.16
C LEU A 312 -15.09 3.65 -0.38
N ASP A 313 -14.43 4.50 0.41
CA ASP A 313 -14.32 5.91 0.06
C ASP A 313 -13.49 6.08 -1.23
N GLU A 314 -13.68 7.23 -1.89
CA GLU A 314 -13.02 7.53 -3.15
C GLU A 314 -11.50 7.42 -3.04
N SER A 315 -10.88 7.96 -1.97
CA SER A 315 -9.44 7.89 -1.80
C SER A 315 -8.90 6.46 -1.74
N THR A 316 -9.57 5.57 -1.00
CA THR A 316 -9.17 4.18 -0.85
C THR A 316 -9.37 3.40 -2.15
N ARG A 317 -10.48 3.68 -2.86
CA ARG A 317 -10.75 3.11 -4.18
C ARG A 317 -9.66 3.51 -5.19
N LEU A 318 -9.38 4.81 -5.31
CA LEU A 318 -8.35 5.32 -6.23
C LEU A 318 -6.97 4.75 -5.90
N ALA A 319 -6.63 4.61 -4.61
CA ALA A 319 -5.36 4.03 -4.17
C ALA A 319 -5.23 2.54 -4.55
N ALA A 320 -6.33 1.77 -4.51
CA ALA A 320 -6.33 0.36 -4.86
C ALA A 320 -6.30 0.12 -6.38
N LEU A 321 -7.08 0.88 -7.14
CA LEU A 321 -7.25 0.70 -8.58
C LEU A 321 -6.15 1.37 -9.39
N GLY A 322 -5.59 2.46 -8.85
CA GLY A 322 -4.65 3.37 -9.50
C GLY A 322 -3.49 2.70 -10.23
N PRO A 323 -2.71 1.82 -9.58
CA PRO A 323 -1.58 1.14 -10.24
C PRO A 323 -1.98 0.36 -11.49
N TRP A 324 -3.13 -0.32 -11.45
CA TRP A 324 -3.65 -1.08 -12.59
C TRP A 324 -4.22 -0.18 -13.68
N SER A 325 -5.03 0.82 -13.32
CA SER A 325 -5.62 1.75 -14.28
C SER A 325 -4.53 2.49 -15.05
N SER A 326 -3.49 2.98 -14.36
CA SER A 326 -2.35 3.68 -14.98
C SER A 326 -1.57 2.76 -15.92
N ALA A 327 -1.29 1.52 -15.48
CA ALA A 327 -0.60 0.53 -16.31
C ALA A 327 -1.41 0.11 -17.54
N ARG A 328 -2.74 0.01 -17.43
CA ARG A 328 -3.62 -0.38 -18.53
C ARG A 328 -3.62 0.62 -19.67
N GLU A 329 -3.57 1.91 -19.34
CA GLU A 329 -3.57 3.00 -20.31
C GLU A 329 -2.17 3.30 -20.83
N SER A 330 -1.15 2.57 -20.35
CA SER A 330 0.27 2.84 -20.58
C SER A 330 0.64 4.30 -20.26
N SER A 331 -0.14 4.92 -19.37
CA SER A 331 0.11 6.27 -18.88
C SER A 331 1.14 6.18 -17.76
N THR A 332 2.09 7.11 -17.76
CA THR A 332 3.14 7.08 -16.74
C THR A 332 2.66 7.55 -15.37
N ILE A 333 1.38 7.93 -15.25
CA ILE A 333 0.80 8.75 -14.18
C ILE A 333 -0.74 8.64 -14.20
N ALA A 334 -1.48 9.62 -13.66
CA ALA A 334 -2.92 9.56 -13.46
C ALA A 334 -3.70 9.04 -14.69
N PRO A 335 -4.54 8.00 -14.52
CA PRO A 335 -5.25 7.35 -15.62
C PRO A 335 -6.39 8.21 -16.17
N ASP A 336 -7.33 8.61 -15.32
CA ASP A 336 -8.53 9.33 -15.75
C ASP A 336 -8.89 10.51 -14.84
N LYS A 337 -10.05 11.11 -15.12
CA LYS A 337 -10.54 12.33 -14.45
C LYS A 337 -10.65 12.21 -12.95
N GLU A 338 -10.93 11.03 -12.42
CA GLU A 338 -11.10 10.81 -10.98
C GLU A 338 -9.76 10.90 -10.23
N TRP A 339 -8.63 10.76 -10.93
CA TRP A 339 -7.28 10.89 -10.38
C TRP A 339 -6.67 12.28 -10.57
N TRP A 340 -7.34 13.18 -11.29
CA TRP A 340 -6.83 14.53 -11.51
C TRP A 340 -6.96 15.37 -10.25
N ALA A 341 -5.97 16.21 -10.00
CA ALA A 341 -6.02 17.19 -8.93
C ALA A 341 -7.20 18.16 -9.14
N PRO A 342 -7.68 18.80 -8.06
CA PRO A 342 -8.72 19.83 -8.17
C PRO A 342 -8.36 20.94 -9.18
N PRO A 343 -9.34 21.56 -9.85
CA PRO A 343 -9.10 22.55 -10.91
C PRO A 343 -8.13 23.68 -10.53
N HIS A 344 -8.24 24.22 -9.31
CA HIS A 344 -7.35 25.29 -8.84
C HIS A 344 -5.87 24.87 -8.76
N ILE A 345 -5.59 23.60 -8.42
CA ILE A 345 -4.23 23.04 -8.43
C ILE A 345 -3.73 22.97 -9.87
N LEU A 346 -4.56 22.44 -10.78
CA LEU A 346 -4.21 22.29 -12.19
C LEU A 346 -3.97 23.65 -12.87
N ASP A 347 -4.77 24.67 -12.53
CA ASP A 347 -4.62 26.03 -13.03
C ASP A 347 -3.34 26.69 -12.52
N ALA A 348 -2.95 26.45 -11.26
CA ALA A 348 -1.68 26.95 -10.71
C ALA A 348 -0.46 26.30 -11.37
N ILE A 349 -0.49 24.98 -11.56
CA ILE A 349 0.57 24.25 -12.27
C ILE A 349 0.63 24.69 -13.73
N ARG A 350 -0.52 24.80 -14.41
CA ARG A 350 -0.61 25.31 -15.77
C ARG A 350 0.01 26.71 -15.88
N SER A 351 -0.37 27.64 -15.02
CA SER A 351 0.14 29.01 -15.02
C SER A 351 1.64 29.07 -14.79
N SER A 352 2.20 28.09 -14.08
CA SER A 352 3.65 28.02 -13.85
C SER A 352 4.45 27.66 -15.10
N VAL A 353 3.84 26.96 -16.07
CA VAL A 353 4.55 26.39 -17.24
C VAL A 353 4.13 26.99 -18.58
N ILE A 354 3.06 27.78 -18.62
CA ILE A 354 2.41 28.20 -19.86
C ILE A 354 3.28 29.13 -20.72
N ASP A 355 4.15 29.90 -20.06
CA ASP A 355 5.05 30.88 -20.68
C ASP A 355 6.37 30.27 -21.16
N LEU A 356 6.56 28.95 -20.97
CA LEU A 356 7.75 28.24 -21.44
C LEU A 356 7.87 28.32 -22.96
N GLN A 357 9.03 28.79 -23.40
CA GLN A 357 9.43 28.78 -24.79
C GLN A 357 9.90 27.38 -25.23
N LEU A 358 9.86 27.10 -26.53
CA LEU A 358 10.18 25.77 -27.07
C LEU A 358 11.62 25.31 -26.81
N ASP A 359 12.57 26.25 -26.77
CA ASP A 359 13.97 25.99 -26.41
C ASP A 359 14.11 25.61 -24.93
N GLN A 360 13.33 26.25 -24.04
CA GLN A 360 13.30 25.95 -22.62
C GLN A 360 12.70 24.57 -22.28
N ILE A 361 11.91 23.96 -23.17
CA ILE A 361 11.41 22.59 -23.01
C ILE A 361 12.58 21.59 -22.93
N ARG A 362 13.66 21.83 -23.68
CA ARG A 362 14.85 20.96 -23.66
C ARG A 362 15.60 21.10 -22.33
N ASP A 363 15.72 22.32 -21.83
CA ASP A 363 16.34 22.59 -20.54
C ASP A 363 15.52 21.98 -19.40
N LEU A 364 14.19 22.09 -19.46
CA LEU A 364 13.27 21.44 -18.53
C LEU A 364 13.42 19.92 -18.57
N HIS A 365 13.47 19.33 -19.77
CA HIS A 365 13.64 17.88 -19.93
C HIS A 365 14.97 17.41 -19.33
N SER A 366 16.06 18.16 -19.55
CA SER A 366 17.36 17.85 -18.95
C SER A 366 17.31 17.91 -17.43
N ALA A 367 16.79 19.01 -16.86
CA ALA A 367 16.67 19.17 -15.41
C ALA A 367 15.74 18.13 -14.78
N TRP A 368 14.67 17.75 -15.49
CA TRP A 368 13.77 16.69 -15.09
C TRP A 368 14.46 15.32 -15.09
N GLY A 369 15.29 15.05 -16.10
CA GLY A 369 16.10 13.83 -16.18
C GLY A 369 16.98 13.64 -14.95
N ASP A 370 17.65 14.70 -14.49
CA ASP A 370 18.50 14.66 -13.30
C ASP A 370 17.70 14.43 -12.00
N LEU A 371 16.50 15.02 -11.90
CA LEU A 371 15.60 14.83 -10.76
C LEU A 371 15.01 13.41 -10.68
N ARG A 372 14.77 12.80 -11.84
CA ARG A 372 14.03 11.54 -11.99
C ARG A 372 14.66 10.37 -11.26
N GLU A 373 15.98 10.40 -11.07
CA GLU A 373 16.72 9.35 -10.39
C GLU A 373 16.65 9.45 -8.85
N GLY A 374 16.16 10.56 -8.30
CA GLY A 374 16.02 10.78 -6.86
C GLY A 374 14.81 10.07 -6.24
N SER A 375 14.83 9.87 -4.91
CA SER A 375 13.74 9.20 -4.16
C SER A 375 12.42 9.97 -4.12
N LEU A 376 12.45 11.30 -4.37
CA LEU A 376 11.26 12.13 -4.31
C LEU A 376 10.32 11.92 -5.51
N VAL A 377 10.87 11.69 -6.71
CA VAL A 377 10.06 11.55 -7.92
C VAL A 377 9.19 10.28 -7.90
N PRO A 378 9.70 9.08 -7.57
CA PRO A 378 8.87 7.88 -7.41
C PRO A 378 7.77 8.05 -6.36
N LEU A 379 8.05 8.71 -5.23
CA LEU A 379 7.06 9.06 -4.22
C LEU A 379 5.93 9.94 -4.81
N LEU A 380 6.29 11.01 -5.54
CA LEU A 380 5.31 11.90 -6.17
C LEU A 380 4.49 11.21 -7.26
N ARG A 381 5.10 10.31 -8.04
CA ARG A 381 4.37 9.45 -8.99
C ARG A 381 3.39 8.54 -8.27
N GLY A 382 3.82 7.93 -7.17
CA GLY A 382 2.97 7.08 -6.33
C GLY A 382 1.75 7.84 -5.85
N LEU A 383 1.93 9.07 -5.37
CA LEU A 383 0.83 9.95 -4.98
C LEU A 383 -0.10 10.28 -6.16
N ALA A 384 0.46 10.63 -7.32
CA ALA A 384 -0.29 10.98 -8.52
C ALA A 384 -1.20 9.84 -9.03
N ILE A 385 -0.79 8.58 -8.86
CA ILE A 385 -1.58 7.43 -9.31
C ILE A 385 -2.46 6.82 -8.21
N THR A 386 -2.25 7.15 -6.94
CA THR A 386 -3.02 6.58 -5.80
C THR A 386 -4.09 7.52 -5.25
N GLY A 387 -4.37 8.65 -5.90
CA GLY A 387 -5.52 9.48 -5.59
C GLY A 387 -5.69 10.67 -6.54
N ALA A 388 -6.60 11.58 -6.18
CA ALA A 388 -6.96 12.78 -6.93
C ALA A 388 -5.88 13.87 -6.86
N ARG A 389 -4.68 13.56 -7.37
CA ARG A 389 -3.44 14.33 -7.22
C ARG A 389 -2.65 14.47 -8.52
N GLY A 390 -3.01 13.71 -9.54
CA GLY A 390 -2.34 13.78 -10.82
C GLY A 390 -2.79 14.98 -11.65
N CYS A 391 -2.50 14.89 -12.93
CA CYS A 391 -2.72 15.91 -13.92
C CYS A 391 -3.22 15.27 -15.21
N LEU A 392 -3.97 16.03 -16.00
CA LEU A 392 -4.31 15.63 -17.37
C LEU A 392 -3.03 15.52 -18.21
N PRO A 393 -3.07 14.80 -19.35
CA PRO A 393 -2.00 14.86 -20.34
C PRO A 393 -1.58 16.28 -20.68
N ALA A 394 -0.28 16.53 -20.84
CA ALA A 394 0.27 17.86 -21.10
C ALA A 394 -0.37 18.51 -22.33
N LYS A 395 -0.58 17.73 -23.39
CA LYS A 395 -1.30 18.17 -24.60
C LYS A 395 -2.73 18.66 -24.34
N GLU A 396 -3.39 18.16 -23.29
CA GLU A 396 -4.75 18.55 -22.91
C GLU A 396 -4.74 19.75 -21.94
N LEU A 397 -3.94 19.70 -20.87
CA LEU A 397 -3.84 20.80 -19.90
C LEU A 397 -3.35 22.10 -20.55
N LEU A 398 -2.35 21.97 -21.44
CA LEU A 398 -1.69 23.10 -22.10
C LEU A 398 -2.27 23.37 -23.50
N PHE A 399 -3.46 22.86 -23.78
CA PHE A 399 -4.12 23.07 -25.07
C PHE A 399 -4.24 24.57 -25.37
N GLY A 400 -3.93 24.94 -26.62
CA GLY A 400 -3.93 26.32 -27.09
C GLY A 400 -2.62 27.09 -26.85
N HIS A 401 -1.63 26.48 -26.18
CA HIS A 401 -0.32 27.10 -25.91
C HIS A 401 0.81 26.43 -26.70
N PRO A 402 1.91 27.16 -27.03
CA PRO A 402 3.02 26.62 -27.82
C PRO A 402 3.58 25.30 -27.29
N ILE A 403 3.71 25.18 -25.97
CA ILE A 403 4.17 23.96 -25.30
C ILE A 403 3.18 22.79 -25.43
N GLY A 404 1.87 23.05 -25.38
CA GLY A 404 0.85 22.02 -25.64
C GLY A 404 0.88 21.55 -27.09
N PHE A 405 1.14 22.45 -28.04
CA PHE A 405 1.37 22.06 -29.44
C PHE A 405 2.64 21.21 -29.62
N ALA A 406 3.70 21.48 -28.86
CA ALA A 406 4.90 20.64 -28.88
C ALA A 406 4.59 19.22 -28.37
N ALA A 407 3.89 19.10 -27.24
CA ALA A 407 3.44 17.82 -26.71
C ALA A 407 2.53 17.06 -27.70
N MET A 408 1.61 17.74 -28.38
CA MET A 408 0.77 17.07 -29.40
C MET A 408 1.57 16.52 -30.59
N ARG A 409 2.72 17.13 -30.92
CA ARG A 409 3.53 16.75 -32.10
C ARG A 409 4.60 15.72 -31.78
N ASP A 410 5.06 15.66 -30.54
CA ASP A 410 6.15 14.81 -30.09
C ASP A 410 5.71 14.01 -28.85
N PRO A 411 5.48 12.69 -29.00
CA PRO A 411 5.08 11.82 -27.89
C PRO A 411 6.08 11.80 -26.73
N ASP A 412 7.37 11.98 -26.98
CA ASP A 412 8.38 12.00 -25.92
C ASP A 412 8.25 13.29 -25.10
N VAL A 413 7.95 14.41 -25.76
CA VAL A 413 7.64 15.69 -25.11
C VAL A 413 6.36 15.59 -24.27
N ASP A 414 5.31 14.99 -24.82
CA ASP A 414 4.07 14.75 -24.06
C ASP A 414 4.36 13.88 -22.84
N ALA A 415 5.07 12.77 -22.99
CA ALA A 415 5.33 11.83 -21.90
C ALA A 415 6.09 12.46 -20.73
N PHE A 416 7.19 13.19 -20.99
CA PHE A 416 7.96 13.80 -19.92
C PHE A 416 7.22 14.98 -19.27
N LEU A 417 6.55 15.83 -20.07
CA LEU A 417 5.79 16.97 -19.52
C LEU A 417 4.64 16.48 -18.67
N THR A 418 3.90 15.48 -19.15
CA THR A 418 2.79 14.86 -18.45
C THR A 418 3.28 14.35 -17.10
N GLU A 419 4.39 13.60 -17.08
CA GLU A 419 5.00 13.08 -15.85
C GLU A 419 5.44 14.18 -14.87
N PHE A 420 6.12 15.22 -15.37
CA PHE A 420 6.51 16.39 -14.59
C PHE A 420 5.29 17.08 -13.97
N LEU A 421 4.27 17.36 -14.78
CA LEU A 421 3.05 18.05 -14.34
C LEU A 421 2.30 17.24 -13.29
N CYS A 422 2.22 15.92 -13.41
CA CYS A 422 1.65 15.07 -12.36
C CYS A 422 2.46 15.10 -11.06
N CYS A 423 3.79 15.08 -11.13
CA CYS A 423 4.60 15.16 -9.92
C CYS A 423 4.45 16.53 -9.25
N ALA A 424 4.37 17.60 -10.06
CA ALA A 424 4.13 18.96 -9.59
C ALA A 424 2.73 19.10 -8.96
N SER A 425 1.68 18.58 -9.62
CA SER A 425 0.32 18.54 -9.06
C SER A 425 0.27 17.74 -7.77
N ALA A 426 0.92 16.58 -7.71
CA ALA A 426 0.93 15.75 -6.51
C ALA A 426 1.66 16.43 -5.34
N LEU A 427 2.80 17.07 -5.62
CA LEU A 427 3.54 17.85 -4.63
C LEU A 427 2.70 19.01 -4.10
N LEU A 428 1.97 19.71 -4.98
CA LEU A 428 1.13 20.84 -4.60
C LEU A 428 -0.11 20.39 -3.82
N SER A 429 -0.81 19.36 -4.29
CA SER A 429 -1.98 18.78 -3.61
C SER A 429 -1.65 18.26 -2.21
N GLU A 430 -0.47 17.68 -2.03
CA GLU A 430 -0.03 17.12 -0.75
C GLU A 430 1.04 17.97 -0.08
N ARG A 431 1.06 19.28 -0.34
CA ARG A 431 2.11 20.18 0.14
C ARG A 431 2.39 20.05 1.64
N ALA A 432 1.36 19.79 2.46
CA ALA A 432 1.48 19.60 3.90
C ALA A 432 2.34 18.37 4.32
N MET A 433 2.47 17.37 3.45
CA MET A 433 3.29 16.18 3.69
C MET A 433 4.79 16.41 3.48
N PHE A 434 5.17 17.50 2.81
CA PHE A 434 6.55 17.74 2.38
C PHE A 434 7.25 18.84 3.19
N SER A 435 8.52 18.60 3.53
CA SER A 435 9.37 19.65 4.11
C SER A 435 9.71 20.72 3.08
N ALA A 436 10.17 21.89 3.55
CA ALA A 436 10.70 22.93 2.66
C ALA A 436 11.88 22.40 1.83
N ASP A 437 12.73 21.54 2.42
CA ASP A 437 13.87 20.92 1.73
C ASP A 437 13.42 19.98 0.60
N ALA A 438 12.31 19.25 0.77
CA ALA A 438 11.76 18.41 -0.30
C ALA A 438 11.26 19.26 -1.47
N VAL A 439 10.58 20.38 -1.19
CA VAL A 439 10.15 21.35 -2.22
C VAL A 439 11.35 21.97 -2.92
N LEU A 440 12.40 22.34 -2.18
CA LEU A 440 13.66 22.84 -2.74
C LEU A 440 14.37 21.78 -3.59
N THR A 441 14.35 20.52 -3.16
CA THR A 441 14.92 19.40 -3.92
C THR A 441 14.21 19.26 -5.26
N PHE A 442 12.88 19.38 -5.28
CA PHE A 442 12.09 19.32 -6.51
C PHE A 442 12.28 20.56 -7.40
N CYS A 443 12.18 21.76 -6.83
CA CYS A 443 12.15 23.01 -7.61
C CYS A 443 13.56 23.54 -7.96
N GLY A 444 14.58 23.20 -7.17
CA GLY A 444 15.92 23.75 -7.27
C GLY A 444 16.55 23.59 -8.65
N PRO A 445 16.61 22.36 -9.21
CA PRO A 445 17.12 22.13 -10.56
C PRO A 445 16.30 22.81 -11.66
N LEU A 446 15.03 23.11 -11.38
CA LEU A 446 14.09 23.72 -12.32
C LEU A 446 14.10 25.25 -12.28
N ARG A 447 14.74 25.88 -11.29
CA ARG A 447 14.65 27.33 -11.02
C ARG A 447 15.07 28.21 -12.21
N ALA A 448 16.00 27.75 -13.03
CA ALA A 448 16.45 28.48 -14.22
C ALA A 448 15.38 28.53 -15.32
N VAL A 449 14.49 27.53 -15.38
CA VAL A 449 13.48 27.37 -16.42
C VAL A 449 12.09 27.78 -15.91
N LEU A 450 11.80 27.49 -14.64
CA LEU A 450 10.54 27.73 -13.95
C LEU A 450 10.79 28.53 -12.65
N PRO A 451 11.14 29.83 -12.74
CA PRO A 451 11.59 30.61 -11.58
C PRO A 451 10.51 30.79 -10.50
N ASN A 452 9.23 30.72 -10.88
CA ASN A 452 8.10 30.91 -9.97
C ASN A 452 7.58 29.61 -9.34
N LEU A 453 8.08 28.44 -9.77
CA LEU A 453 7.54 27.15 -9.33
C LEU A 453 7.65 26.97 -7.82
N GLU A 454 8.79 27.32 -7.24
CA GLU A 454 9.00 27.21 -5.79
C GLU A 454 8.04 28.12 -5.00
N ALA A 455 7.75 29.33 -5.50
CA ALA A 455 6.80 30.22 -4.87
C ALA A 455 5.39 29.65 -4.92
N VAL A 456 4.98 29.10 -6.07
CA VAL A 456 3.69 28.41 -6.24
C VAL A 456 3.57 27.21 -5.30
N MET A 457 4.62 26.40 -5.17
CA MET A 457 4.65 25.24 -4.27
C MET A 457 4.56 25.62 -2.79
N ASN A 458 4.94 26.84 -2.43
CA ASN A 458 4.89 27.32 -1.04
C ASN A 458 3.70 28.23 -0.74
N ALA A 459 2.90 28.57 -1.75
CA ALA A 459 1.69 29.36 -1.55
C ALA A 459 0.66 28.54 -0.74
N PRO A 460 -0.02 29.13 0.25
CA PRO A 460 -1.13 28.50 0.92
C PRO A 460 -2.17 28.02 -0.10
N LEU A 461 -2.68 26.79 0.05
CA LEU A 461 -3.71 26.25 -0.85
C LEU A 461 -4.96 27.15 -0.92
N SER A 462 -5.26 27.89 0.15
CA SER A 462 -6.33 28.89 0.19
C SER A 462 -6.08 30.10 -0.70
N GLU A 463 -4.82 30.47 -0.95
CA GLU A 463 -4.44 31.55 -1.87
C GLU A 463 -4.42 31.08 -3.33
N ILE A 464 -4.28 29.77 -3.56
CA ILE A 464 -4.35 29.15 -4.88
C ILE A 464 -5.80 28.92 -5.34
N ALA A 465 -6.73 28.78 -4.39
CA ALA A 465 -8.16 28.59 -4.67
C ALA A 465 -8.93 29.89 -4.95
N ALA A 466 -8.29 31.06 -4.79
CA ALA A 466 -8.85 32.39 -5.01
C ALA A 466 -8.44 32.93 -6.39
#